data_AF-A0A0T0MDH5-F1
#
_entry.id   AF-A0A0T0MDH5-F1
#
_cell.length_a   1.000
_cell.length_b   1.000
_cell.length_c   1.000
_cell.angle_alpha   90.00
_cell.angle_beta   90.00
_cell.angle_gamma   90.00
#
_symmetry.space_group_name_H-M   'P 1'
#
loop_
_entity.id
_entity.type
_entity.pdbx_description
1 polymer ?
#
loop_
_entity_poly.entity_id
_entity_poly.type
_entity_poly.pdbx_seq_one_letter_code
_entity_poly.pdbx_strand_id
1 'polypeptide(L)'
;MLKLDALRRLPLPIPDAALRAAVRDIETAESSFALWKQSADLVLREAFDGPTPQASRAHIIDSSRILRQRLDAAGLLDDPAQIYATRYPQPIAVRWSIAQNEWTRGHGEAYIRAALDCYETLLAYAANVALALARFRGLELSAASDLRRKIRRGQGPTIGTWRAILQEVGGRRELRTPEGASSTMGRLGALLAESSDAAAASRLLSDTRNDLAHQRTILEPQEVAERISDALGLLMARADFLMDLAAVHVRHTVWDDLTRTATLEVQHLVGDRVVMPDATMQGDAPTIEEGSLYVTDLESQFHLLRPFVQRRQCPECHNLSTFHIDRIVGDKVSLRSLQDGHQMITDDTAAFEAVGLL
;
A
#
# COMPACT_ATOMS: atom_id res chain seq x y z
N MET A 1 49.64 6.85 -5.92
CA MET A 1 49.37 6.25 -4.59
C MET A 1 48.74 7.31 -3.70
N LEU A 2 47.44 7.19 -3.41
CA LEU A 2 46.80 7.99 -2.36
C LEU A 2 47.40 7.57 -1.01
N LYS A 3 47.91 8.54 -0.23
CA LYS A 3 48.46 8.30 1.11
C LYS A 3 47.33 7.80 2.03
N LEU A 4 47.63 6.84 2.91
CA LEU A 4 46.66 6.23 3.85
C LEU A 4 45.88 7.28 4.68
N ASP A 5 46.51 8.41 5.00
CA ASP A 5 45.89 9.54 5.72
C ASP A 5 44.82 10.28 4.89
N ALA A 6 44.91 10.26 3.56
CA ALA A 6 43.89 10.81 2.67
C ALA A 6 42.65 9.91 2.62
N LEU A 7 42.83 8.59 2.74
CA LEU A 7 41.72 7.63 2.81
C LEU A 7 40.94 7.74 4.14
N ARG A 8 41.63 8.03 5.26
CA ARG A 8 40.98 8.25 6.57
C ARG A 8 40.17 9.54 6.67
N ARG A 9 40.41 10.50 5.78
CA ARG A 9 39.71 11.80 5.73
C ARG A 9 38.58 11.84 4.71
N LEU A 10 38.36 10.75 3.97
CA LEU A 10 37.16 10.62 3.17
C LEU A 10 35.99 10.47 4.16
N PRO A 11 35.01 11.38 4.15
CA PRO A 11 33.77 11.17 4.88
C PRO A 11 33.06 10.00 4.21
N LEU A 12 33.37 8.78 4.66
CA LEU A 12 32.61 7.61 4.32
C LEU A 12 31.32 7.71 5.13
N PRO A 13 30.16 7.95 4.51
CA PRO A 13 28.91 7.89 5.23
C PRO A 13 28.80 6.50 5.82
N ILE A 14 28.73 6.40 7.15
CA ILE A 14 28.43 5.13 7.81
C ILE A 14 26.97 4.86 7.44
N PRO A 15 26.68 3.85 6.61
CA PRO A 15 25.32 3.61 6.17
C PRO A 15 24.50 3.20 7.39
N ASP A 16 23.34 3.81 7.59
CA ASP A 16 22.41 3.40 8.63
C ASP A 16 21.76 2.06 8.28
N ALA A 17 20.87 1.56 9.16
CA ALA A 17 20.24 0.26 8.95
C ALA A 17 19.39 0.22 7.66
N ALA A 18 18.67 1.30 7.35
CA ALA A 18 17.83 1.43 6.18
C ALA A 18 18.65 1.43 4.88
N LEU A 19 19.74 2.23 4.84
CA LEU A 19 20.63 2.27 3.69
C LEU A 19 21.32 0.91 3.47
N ARG A 20 21.72 0.21 4.53
CA ARG A 20 22.28 -1.15 4.41
C ARG A 20 21.26 -2.16 3.87
N ALA A 21 19.99 -2.05 4.28
CA ALA A 21 18.92 -2.90 3.75
C ALA A 21 18.71 -2.64 2.26
N ALA A 22 18.55 -1.36 1.87
CA ALA A 22 18.37 -0.96 0.47
C ALA A 22 19.54 -1.43 -0.43
N VAL A 23 20.79 -1.31 0.04
CA VAL A 23 21.96 -1.82 -0.71
C VAL A 23 21.90 -3.34 -0.88
N ARG A 24 21.56 -4.09 0.17
CA ARG A 24 21.41 -5.56 0.07
C ARG A 24 20.30 -5.97 -0.89
N ASP A 25 19.19 -5.25 -0.90
CA ASP A 25 18.08 -5.52 -1.83
C ASP A 25 18.52 -5.30 -3.27
N ILE A 26 19.31 -4.24 -3.54
CA ILE A 26 19.91 -3.97 -4.85
C ILE A 26 20.90 -5.09 -5.24
N GLU A 27 21.80 -5.49 -4.34
CA GLU A 27 22.77 -6.56 -4.59
C GLU A 27 22.08 -7.91 -4.88
N THR A 28 20.97 -8.19 -4.18
CA THR A 28 20.13 -9.38 -4.40
C THR A 28 19.44 -9.33 -5.77
N ALA A 29 18.94 -8.16 -6.16
CA ALA A 29 18.35 -7.94 -7.48
C ALA A 29 19.41 -8.10 -8.59
N GLU A 30 20.59 -7.49 -8.44
CA GLU A 30 21.70 -7.62 -9.37
C GLU A 30 22.11 -9.09 -9.56
N SER A 31 22.27 -9.82 -8.47
CA SER A 31 22.60 -11.25 -8.50
C SER A 31 21.55 -12.05 -9.27
N SER A 32 20.27 -11.74 -9.07
CA SER A 32 19.16 -12.38 -9.78
C SER A 32 19.18 -12.06 -11.28
N PHE A 33 19.44 -10.81 -11.67
CA PHE A 33 19.56 -10.43 -13.07
C PHE A 33 20.77 -11.06 -13.75
N ALA A 34 21.90 -11.20 -13.05
CA ALA A 34 23.08 -11.89 -13.55
C ALA A 34 22.78 -13.36 -13.85
N LEU A 35 22.03 -14.05 -12.98
CA LEU A 35 21.58 -15.42 -13.21
C LEU A 35 20.66 -15.53 -14.44
N TRP A 36 19.78 -14.56 -14.64
CA TRP A 36 18.90 -14.54 -15.82
C TRP A 36 19.67 -14.31 -17.12
N LYS A 37 20.67 -13.41 -17.10
CA LYS A 37 21.58 -13.21 -18.23
C LYS A 37 22.37 -14.49 -18.55
N GLN A 38 22.93 -15.14 -17.53
CA GLN A 38 23.65 -16.40 -17.71
C GLN A 38 22.75 -17.48 -18.32
N SER A 39 21.47 -17.53 -17.91
CA SER A 39 20.48 -18.43 -18.50
C SER A 39 20.27 -18.15 -19.99
N ALA A 40 20.19 -16.88 -20.39
CA ALA A 40 20.08 -16.49 -21.80
C ALA A 40 21.34 -16.86 -22.61
N ASP A 41 22.52 -16.61 -22.06
CA ASP A 41 23.79 -16.97 -22.70
C ASP A 41 23.92 -18.48 -22.89
N LEU A 42 23.44 -19.29 -21.92
CA LEU A 42 23.42 -20.74 -22.03
C LEU A 42 22.51 -21.21 -23.17
N VAL A 43 21.28 -20.69 -23.25
CA VAL A 43 20.34 -21.02 -24.33
C VAL A 43 20.92 -20.69 -25.70
N LEU A 44 21.66 -19.58 -25.83
CA LEU A 44 22.33 -19.20 -27.08
C LEU A 44 23.50 -20.11 -27.43
N ARG A 45 24.27 -20.59 -26.44
CA ARG A 45 25.36 -21.55 -26.68
C ARG A 45 24.84 -22.90 -27.13
N GLU A 46 23.79 -23.40 -26.47
CA GLU A 46 23.17 -24.69 -26.76
C GLU A 46 22.29 -24.67 -28.02
N ALA A 47 22.06 -23.49 -28.60
CA ALA A 47 21.17 -23.27 -29.75
C ALA A 47 21.53 -24.14 -30.97
N PHE A 48 22.78 -24.58 -31.09
CA PHE A 48 23.26 -25.35 -32.23
C PHE A 48 23.75 -26.75 -31.88
N ASP A 49 23.60 -27.18 -30.62
CA ASP A 49 24.12 -28.46 -30.13
C ASP A 49 23.18 -29.65 -30.41
N GLY A 50 21.99 -29.38 -30.95
CA GLY A 50 21.03 -30.42 -31.29
C GLY A 50 21.46 -31.26 -32.51
N PRO A 51 21.08 -32.55 -32.55
CA PRO A 51 21.48 -33.48 -33.62
C PRO A 51 20.86 -33.16 -34.99
N THR A 52 19.82 -32.32 -35.01
CA THR A 52 19.17 -31.84 -36.24
C THR A 52 18.71 -30.39 -36.06
N PRO A 53 18.58 -29.60 -37.14
CA PRO A 53 18.05 -28.24 -37.07
C PRO A 53 16.66 -28.15 -36.41
N GLN A 54 15.80 -29.15 -36.63
CA GLN A 54 14.46 -29.22 -36.04
C GLN A 54 14.53 -29.43 -34.51
N ALA A 55 15.41 -30.32 -34.04
CA ALA A 55 15.62 -30.54 -32.61
C ALA A 55 16.22 -29.30 -31.92
N SER A 56 17.21 -28.66 -32.54
CA SER A 56 17.80 -27.42 -32.07
C SER A 56 16.77 -26.29 -31.97
N ARG A 57 15.89 -26.14 -32.98
CA ARG A 57 14.81 -25.15 -32.96
C ARG A 57 13.81 -25.40 -31.82
N ALA A 58 13.41 -26.66 -31.60
CA ALA A 58 12.50 -27.00 -30.50
C ALA A 58 13.14 -26.68 -29.14
N HIS A 59 14.40 -27.08 -28.94
CA HIS A 59 15.17 -26.77 -27.72
C HIS A 59 15.26 -25.27 -27.44
N ILE A 60 15.56 -24.46 -28.47
CA ILE A 60 15.59 -22.99 -28.32
C ILE A 60 14.21 -22.47 -27.92
N ILE A 61 13.13 -22.87 -28.60
CA ILE A 61 11.77 -22.35 -28.34
C ILE A 61 11.33 -22.65 -26.91
N ASP A 62 11.58 -23.88 -26.43
CA ASP A 62 11.22 -24.32 -25.08
C ASP A 62 12.11 -23.64 -24.03
N SER A 63 13.43 -23.64 -24.21
CA SER A 63 14.37 -23.06 -23.26
C SER A 63 14.27 -21.53 -23.19
N SER A 64 13.89 -20.87 -24.28
CA SER A 64 13.64 -19.43 -24.31
C SER A 64 12.24 -19.03 -23.82
N ARG A 65 11.33 -19.97 -23.57
CA ARG A 65 9.96 -19.67 -23.09
C ARG A 65 9.97 -18.93 -21.76
N ILE A 66 10.75 -19.42 -20.79
CA ILE A 66 10.86 -18.79 -19.46
C ILE A 66 11.49 -17.41 -19.56
N LEU A 67 12.47 -17.22 -20.45
CA LEU A 67 13.12 -15.92 -20.67
C LEU A 67 12.15 -14.88 -21.24
N ARG A 68 11.33 -15.27 -22.23
CA ARG A 68 10.26 -14.41 -22.74
C ARG A 68 9.24 -14.08 -21.67
N GLN A 69 8.78 -15.08 -20.90
CA GLN A 69 7.85 -14.84 -19.80
C GLN A 69 8.40 -13.91 -18.72
N ARG A 70 9.70 -14.00 -18.39
CA ARG A 70 10.37 -13.06 -17.49
C ARG A 70 10.43 -11.65 -18.07
N LEU A 71 10.74 -11.52 -19.35
CA LEU A 71 10.75 -10.23 -20.04
C LEU A 71 9.34 -9.62 -20.08
N ASP A 72 8.33 -10.41 -20.43
CA ASP A 72 6.92 -9.98 -20.45
C ASP A 72 6.50 -9.55 -19.03
N ALA A 73 6.81 -10.35 -18.01
CA ALA A 73 6.53 -10.01 -16.61
C ALA A 73 7.28 -8.76 -16.14
N ALA A 74 8.52 -8.55 -16.59
CA ALA A 74 9.29 -7.35 -16.29
C ALA A 74 8.70 -6.13 -17.01
N GLY A 75 8.28 -6.27 -18.27
CA GLY A 75 7.62 -5.19 -19.02
C GLY A 75 6.26 -4.79 -18.44
N LEU A 76 5.55 -5.73 -17.80
CA LEU A 76 4.34 -5.40 -17.02
C LEU A 76 4.66 -4.51 -15.81
N LEU A 77 5.90 -4.50 -15.30
CA LEU A 77 6.32 -3.60 -14.24
C LEU A 77 6.69 -2.19 -14.74
N ASP A 78 6.68 -1.94 -16.06
CA ASP A 78 6.81 -0.60 -16.64
C ASP A 78 5.44 0.07 -16.86
N ASP A 79 4.34 -0.67 -16.77
CA ASP A 79 2.97 -0.16 -16.89
C ASP A 79 2.43 0.22 -15.49
N PRO A 80 2.20 1.53 -15.20
CA PRO A 80 1.65 1.97 -13.92
C PRO A 80 0.35 1.26 -13.54
N ALA A 81 -0.51 0.94 -14.50
CA ALA A 81 -1.79 0.28 -14.20
C ALA A 81 -1.59 -1.12 -13.62
N GLN A 82 -0.59 -1.86 -14.12
CA GLN A 82 -0.23 -3.20 -13.63
C GLN A 82 0.52 -3.14 -12.31
N ILE A 83 1.43 -2.16 -12.16
CA ILE A 83 2.11 -1.89 -10.89
C ILE A 83 1.07 -1.67 -9.79
N TYR A 84 0.09 -0.79 -10.03
CA TYR A 84 -0.94 -0.46 -9.05
C TYR A 84 -1.82 -1.66 -8.70
N ALA A 85 -2.21 -2.47 -9.69
CA ALA A 85 -3.00 -3.67 -9.46
C ALA A 85 -2.25 -4.77 -8.69
N THR A 86 -0.92 -4.83 -8.77
CA THR A 86 -0.15 -5.96 -8.24
C THR A 86 0.72 -5.65 -7.02
N ARG A 87 1.02 -4.37 -6.78
CA ARG A 87 2.00 -3.95 -5.74
C ARG A 87 1.40 -3.06 -4.65
N TYR A 88 0.26 -2.41 -4.90
CA TYR A 88 -0.36 -1.59 -3.85
C TYR A 88 -0.95 -2.45 -2.74
N PRO A 89 -1.14 -1.88 -1.53
CA PRO A 89 -1.93 -2.52 -0.49
C PRO A 89 -3.28 -2.98 -1.04
N GLN A 90 -3.66 -4.22 -0.71
CA GLN A 90 -4.82 -4.91 -1.31
C GLN A 90 -6.08 -4.05 -1.46
N PRO A 91 -6.58 -3.32 -0.45
CA PRO A 91 -7.81 -2.54 -0.61
C PRO A 91 -7.73 -1.50 -1.75
N ILE A 92 -6.57 -0.89 -1.95
CA ILE A 92 -6.35 0.10 -3.00
C ILE A 92 -6.26 -0.61 -4.35
N ALA A 93 -5.46 -1.67 -4.45
CA ALA A 93 -5.27 -2.44 -5.67
C ALA A 93 -6.57 -3.04 -6.21
N VAL A 94 -7.45 -3.54 -5.34
CA VAL A 94 -8.78 -4.04 -5.71
C VAL A 94 -9.64 -2.93 -6.31
N ARG A 95 -9.71 -1.76 -5.66
CA ARG A 95 -10.51 -0.63 -6.15
C ARG A 95 -9.96 -0.05 -7.45
N TRP A 96 -8.64 0.01 -7.58
CA TRP A 96 -7.97 0.37 -8.83
C TRP A 96 -8.37 -0.57 -9.96
N SER A 97 -8.30 -1.88 -9.73
CA SER A 97 -8.64 -2.89 -10.74
C SER A 97 -10.12 -2.81 -11.16
N ILE A 98 -11.03 -2.51 -10.22
CA ILE A 98 -12.44 -2.23 -10.54
C ILE A 98 -12.55 -1.00 -11.45
N ALA A 99 -11.88 0.11 -11.11
CA ALA A 99 -11.89 1.31 -11.94
C ALA A 99 -11.33 1.06 -13.35
N GLN A 100 -10.21 0.31 -13.47
CA GLN A 100 -9.62 -0.03 -14.76
C GLN A 100 -10.51 -0.95 -15.62
N ASN A 101 -11.24 -1.86 -14.97
CA ASN A 101 -12.23 -2.69 -15.66
C ASN A 101 -13.38 -1.84 -16.21
N GLU A 102 -13.87 -0.86 -15.45
CA GLU A 102 -14.90 0.07 -15.92
C GLU A 102 -14.37 1.00 -17.03
N TRP A 103 -13.13 1.48 -16.91
CA TRP A 103 -12.47 2.27 -17.98
C TRP A 103 -12.48 1.52 -19.31
N THR A 104 -12.12 0.23 -19.27
CA THR A 104 -12.09 -0.65 -20.45
C THR A 104 -13.49 -0.87 -21.05
N ARG A 105 -14.54 -0.83 -20.22
CA ARG A 105 -15.95 -0.96 -20.66
C ARG A 105 -16.51 0.34 -21.21
N GLY A 106 -15.92 1.48 -20.88
CA GLY A 106 -16.29 2.79 -21.40
C GLY A 106 -16.04 3.93 -20.40
N HIS A 107 -15.91 5.15 -20.93
CA HIS A 107 -15.53 6.33 -20.15
C HIS A 107 -16.78 7.05 -19.59
N GLY A 108 -17.66 6.28 -18.94
CA GLY A 108 -18.97 6.75 -18.46
C GLY A 108 -19.02 6.99 -16.95
N GLU A 109 -20.22 7.25 -16.44
CA GLU A 109 -20.47 7.47 -15.01
C GLU A 109 -20.02 6.30 -14.12
N ALA A 110 -20.09 5.07 -14.63
CA ALA A 110 -19.62 3.87 -13.91
C ALA A 110 -18.12 3.94 -13.59
N TYR A 111 -17.30 4.33 -14.57
CA TYR A 111 -15.87 4.58 -14.35
C TYR A 111 -15.66 5.70 -13.34
N ILE A 112 -16.35 6.83 -13.51
CA ILE A 112 -16.23 7.98 -12.60
C ILE A 112 -16.48 7.56 -11.15
N ARG A 113 -17.54 6.81 -10.89
CA ARG A 113 -17.87 6.31 -9.54
C ARG A 113 -16.79 5.37 -9.02
N ALA A 114 -16.35 4.40 -9.83
CA ALA A 114 -15.31 3.45 -9.44
C ALA A 114 -13.96 4.13 -9.13
N ALA A 115 -13.56 5.11 -9.94
CA ALA A 115 -12.34 5.89 -9.74
C ALA A 115 -12.41 6.73 -8.46
N LEU A 116 -13.56 7.35 -8.16
CA LEU A 116 -13.76 8.09 -6.92
C LEU A 116 -13.77 7.19 -5.68
N ASP A 117 -14.31 5.97 -5.78
CA ASP A 117 -14.24 4.98 -4.69
C ASP A 117 -12.79 4.50 -4.46
N CYS A 118 -11.99 4.36 -5.54
CA CYS A 118 -10.56 4.09 -5.44
C CYS A 118 -9.81 5.24 -4.76
N TYR A 119 -10.10 6.48 -5.13
CA TYR A 119 -9.55 7.67 -4.47
C TYR A 119 -9.89 7.74 -2.98
N GLU A 120 -11.16 7.52 -2.62
CA GLU A 120 -11.60 7.50 -1.23
C GLU A 120 -10.87 6.41 -0.43
N THR A 121 -10.69 5.23 -1.04
CA THR A 121 -9.99 4.09 -0.43
C THR A 121 -8.50 4.37 -0.23
N LEU A 122 -7.83 4.99 -1.21
CA LEU A 122 -6.43 5.43 -1.10
C LEU A 122 -6.25 6.37 0.09
N LEU A 123 -7.09 7.40 0.21
CA LEU A 123 -7.00 8.35 1.31
C LEU A 123 -7.37 7.73 2.65
N ALA A 124 -8.42 6.90 2.70
CA ALA A 124 -8.84 6.22 3.91
C ALA A 124 -7.73 5.31 4.44
N TYR A 125 -7.12 4.50 3.57
CA TYR A 125 -6.02 3.62 3.94
C TYR A 125 -4.81 4.43 4.44
N ALA A 126 -4.35 5.41 3.67
CA ALA A 126 -3.21 6.25 4.04
C ALA A 126 -3.45 7.00 5.36
N ALA A 127 -4.64 7.56 5.57
CA ALA A 127 -4.98 8.26 6.81
C ALA A 127 -5.01 7.33 8.02
N ASN A 128 -5.54 6.11 7.89
CA ASN A 128 -5.55 5.14 8.99
C ASN A 128 -4.13 4.64 9.33
N VAL A 129 -3.28 4.43 8.33
CA VAL A 129 -1.85 4.14 8.56
C VAL A 129 -1.19 5.33 9.28
N ALA A 130 -1.46 6.56 8.86
CA ALA A 130 -0.91 7.75 9.50
C ALA A 130 -1.37 7.90 10.97
N LEU A 131 -2.63 7.57 11.28
CA LEU A 131 -3.14 7.53 12.66
C LEU A 131 -2.41 6.47 13.51
N ALA A 132 -2.20 5.27 12.96
CA ALA A 132 -1.48 4.20 13.66
C ALA A 132 -0.04 4.61 13.97
N LEU A 133 0.67 5.18 12.99
CA LEU A 133 2.04 5.69 13.16
C LEU A 133 2.12 6.88 14.12
N ALA A 134 1.17 7.81 14.05
CA ALA A 134 1.09 8.92 15.00
C ALA A 134 0.93 8.40 16.43
N ARG A 135 0.05 7.42 16.65
CA ARG A 135 -0.15 6.78 17.95
C ARG A 135 1.10 6.06 18.45
N PHE A 136 1.81 5.37 17.56
CA PHE A 136 3.09 4.71 17.88
C PHE A 136 4.16 5.72 18.33
N ARG A 137 4.22 6.89 17.66
CA ARG A 137 5.14 7.98 17.99
C ARG A 137 4.67 8.87 19.15
N GLY A 138 3.51 8.62 19.74
CA GLY A 138 2.92 9.47 20.79
C GLY A 138 2.52 10.87 20.30
N LEU A 139 2.24 11.02 19.00
CA LEU A 139 1.82 12.27 18.39
C LEU A 139 0.30 12.42 18.43
N GLU A 140 -0.19 13.46 19.10
CA GLU A 140 -1.61 13.78 19.13
C GLU A 140 -2.02 14.58 17.89
N LEU A 141 -3.01 14.08 17.13
CA LEU A 141 -3.56 14.78 15.97
C LEU A 141 -4.93 15.40 16.29
N SER A 142 -5.12 16.69 15.99
CA SER A 142 -6.39 17.38 16.16
C SER A 142 -7.49 16.81 15.28
N ALA A 143 -7.15 16.40 14.06
CA ALA A 143 -8.04 15.73 13.12
C ALA A 143 -8.52 14.37 13.65
N ALA A 144 -7.73 13.68 14.50
CA ALA A 144 -8.17 12.46 15.17
C ALA A 144 -9.24 12.76 16.25
N SER A 145 -9.09 13.87 16.97
CA SER A 145 -10.12 14.34 17.91
C SER A 145 -11.43 14.71 17.19
N ASP A 146 -11.33 15.32 16.01
CA ASP A 146 -12.48 15.63 15.17
C ASP A 146 -13.16 14.38 14.62
N LEU A 147 -12.37 13.38 14.19
CA LEU A 147 -12.87 12.07 13.78
C LEU A 147 -13.65 11.41 14.92
N ARG A 148 -13.08 11.32 16.13
CA ARG A 148 -13.77 10.81 17.33
C ARG A 148 -15.10 11.53 17.56
N ARG A 149 -15.12 12.86 17.48
CA ARG A 149 -16.33 13.66 17.67
C ARG A 149 -17.41 13.35 16.64
N LYS A 150 -17.05 13.10 15.38
CA LYS A 150 -18.00 12.69 14.32
C LYS A 150 -18.55 11.29 14.58
N ILE A 151 -17.66 10.34 14.89
CA ILE A 151 -18.03 8.95 15.21
C ILE A 151 -19.04 8.90 16.37
N ARG A 152 -18.77 9.64 17.45
CA ARG A 152 -19.68 9.76 18.62
C ARG A 152 -21.03 10.38 18.29
N ARG A 153 -21.15 11.15 17.19
CA ARG A 153 -22.41 11.69 16.67
C ARG A 153 -23.11 10.74 15.69
N GLY A 154 -22.61 9.52 15.53
CA GLY A 154 -23.12 8.55 14.57
C GLY A 154 -22.75 8.87 13.12
N GLN A 155 -21.78 9.75 12.89
CA GLN A 155 -21.34 10.18 11.56
C GLN A 155 -20.04 9.47 11.16
N GLY A 156 -20.08 8.84 9.99
CA GLY A 156 -18.92 8.22 9.36
C GLY A 156 -17.84 9.21 8.98
N PRO A 157 -16.58 8.77 8.87
CA PRO A 157 -15.55 9.56 8.22
C PRO A 157 -15.88 9.80 6.74
N THR A 158 -15.44 10.94 6.24
CA THR A 158 -15.61 11.36 4.84
C THR A 158 -14.26 11.63 4.20
N ILE A 159 -14.21 11.80 2.88
CA ILE A 159 -13.00 12.24 2.16
C ILE A 159 -12.35 13.46 2.82
N GLY A 160 -13.14 14.46 3.22
CA GLY A 160 -12.63 15.64 3.94
C GLY A 160 -11.97 15.30 5.28
N THR A 161 -12.44 14.25 5.95
CA THR A 161 -11.85 13.76 7.21
C THR A 161 -10.48 13.12 6.96
N TRP A 162 -10.36 12.28 5.94
CA TRP A 162 -9.10 11.65 5.56
C TRP A 162 -8.06 12.66 5.08
N ARG A 163 -8.49 13.62 4.26
CA ARG A 163 -7.62 14.72 3.82
C ARG A 163 -7.09 15.55 4.99
N ALA A 164 -7.95 15.89 5.95
CA ALA A 164 -7.54 16.67 7.13
C ALA A 164 -6.46 15.96 7.95
N ILE A 165 -6.57 14.64 8.14
CA ILE A 165 -5.55 13.85 8.85
C ILE A 165 -4.21 13.92 8.11
N LEU A 166 -4.20 13.64 6.81
CA LEU A 166 -2.96 13.63 6.01
C LEU A 166 -2.31 15.03 5.93
N GLN A 167 -3.13 16.08 5.80
CA GLN A 167 -2.65 17.47 5.78
C GLN A 167 -2.08 17.88 7.14
N GLU A 168 -2.71 17.50 8.25
CA GLU A 168 -2.18 17.78 9.58
C GLU A 168 -0.83 17.11 9.80
N VAL A 169 -0.69 15.86 9.35
CA VAL A 169 0.59 15.13 9.36
C VAL A 169 1.64 15.91 8.56
N GLY A 170 1.35 16.31 7.32
CA GLY A 170 2.27 17.13 6.50
C GLY A 170 2.61 18.50 7.11
N GLY A 171 1.74 19.04 7.97
CA GLY A 171 1.95 20.29 8.68
C GLY A 171 2.96 20.20 9.84
N ARG A 172 3.31 19.01 10.32
CA ARG A 172 4.15 18.82 11.51
C ARG A 172 5.60 19.25 11.26
N ARG A 173 6.12 20.13 12.13
CA ARG A 173 7.49 20.64 12.03
C ARG A 173 8.55 19.53 12.05
N GLU A 174 8.35 18.51 12.87
CA GLU A 174 9.26 17.35 13.02
C GLU A 174 9.39 16.54 11.72
N LEU A 175 8.40 16.60 10.83
CA LEU A 175 8.41 15.91 9.54
C LEU A 175 8.98 16.76 8.40
N ARG A 176 9.38 18.01 8.68
CA ARG A 176 10.00 18.92 7.70
C ARG A 176 11.53 18.82 7.68
N THR A 177 12.14 18.05 8.58
CA THR A 177 13.58 17.75 8.50
C THR A 177 13.84 16.72 7.40
N PRO A 178 15.06 16.60 6.86
CA PRO A 178 15.40 15.58 5.87
C PRO A 178 15.04 14.16 6.32
N GLU A 179 15.32 13.82 7.59
CA GLU A 179 15.03 12.51 8.18
C GLU A 179 13.52 12.30 8.39
N GLY A 180 12.82 13.36 8.82
CA GLY A 180 11.38 13.33 8.98
C GLY A 180 10.67 13.14 7.64
N ALA A 181 11.13 13.82 6.59
CA ALA A 181 10.57 13.78 5.25
C ALA A 181 10.81 12.44 4.54
N SER A 182 11.95 11.79 4.78
CA SER A 182 12.24 10.46 4.22
C SER A 182 11.47 9.33 4.91
N SER A 183 11.06 9.53 6.18
CA SER A 183 10.29 8.54 6.95
C SER A 183 8.90 8.28 6.36
N THR A 184 8.33 7.12 6.65
CA THR A 184 6.97 6.72 6.24
C THR A 184 5.92 7.80 6.57
N MET A 185 5.98 8.37 7.77
CA MET A 185 5.04 9.42 8.20
C MET A 185 5.23 10.73 7.40
N GLY A 186 6.48 11.07 7.06
CA GLY A 186 6.79 12.22 6.20
C GLY A 186 6.21 12.05 4.80
N ARG A 187 6.35 10.86 4.20
CA ARG A 187 5.78 10.53 2.89
C ARG A 187 4.25 10.58 2.89
N LEU A 188 3.60 10.06 3.93
CA LEU A 188 2.15 10.19 4.14
C LEU A 188 1.70 11.64 4.22
N GLY A 189 2.43 12.48 4.95
CA GLY A 189 2.16 13.92 5.04
C GLY A 189 2.40 14.67 3.73
N ALA A 190 3.40 14.25 2.95
CA ALA A 190 3.73 14.84 1.66
C ALA A 190 2.70 14.55 0.56
N LEU A 191 1.93 13.46 0.68
CA LEU A 191 0.92 13.04 -0.31
C LEU A 191 -0.06 14.17 -0.68
N LEU A 192 -0.46 15.00 0.29
CA LEU A 192 -1.37 16.13 0.10
C LEU A 192 -0.73 17.46 0.53
N ALA A 193 0.59 17.61 0.39
CA ALA A 193 1.29 18.84 0.71
C ALA A 193 0.66 20.05 0.00
N GLU A 194 0.52 21.17 0.73
CA GLU A 194 -0.14 22.36 0.21
C GLU A 194 0.55 22.89 -1.06
N SER A 195 -0.26 23.34 -2.02
CA SER A 195 0.19 23.87 -3.33
C SER A 195 0.87 22.87 -4.26
N SER A 196 0.75 21.57 -4.00
CA SER A 196 1.13 20.52 -4.96
C SER A 196 0.06 20.28 -6.03
N ASP A 197 0.50 19.77 -7.17
CA ASP A 197 -0.34 19.13 -8.20
C ASP A 197 -1.26 18.05 -7.60
N ALA A 198 -0.73 17.25 -6.67
CA ALA A 198 -1.48 16.23 -5.92
C ALA A 198 -2.62 16.85 -5.09
N ALA A 199 -2.39 17.97 -4.41
CA ALA A 199 -3.44 18.66 -3.67
C ALA A 199 -4.54 19.21 -4.59
N ALA A 200 -4.19 19.69 -5.79
CA ALA A 200 -5.16 20.12 -6.79
C ALA A 200 -5.97 18.95 -7.36
N ALA A 201 -5.32 17.84 -7.71
CA ALA A 201 -5.98 16.60 -8.15
C ALA A 201 -6.93 16.05 -7.07
N SER A 202 -6.49 16.03 -5.82
CA SER A 202 -7.31 15.61 -4.67
C SER A 202 -8.54 16.52 -4.46
N ARG A 203 -8.41 17.84 -4.67
CA ARG A 203 -9.56 18.76 -4.65
C ARG A 203 -10.55 18.45 -5.77
N LEU A 204 -10.06 18.31 -7.01
CA LEU A 204 -10.90 17.95 -8.16
C LEU A 204 -11.73 16.68 -7.88
N LEU A 205 -11.09 15.60 -7.43
CA LEU A 205 -11.79 14.35 -7.12
C LEU A 205 -12.80 14.50 -5.97
N SER A 206 -12.44 15.27 -4.94
CA SER A 206 -13.35 15.56 -3.82
C SER A 206 -14.59 16.33 -4.28
N ASP A 207 -14.40 17.36 -5.11
CA ASP A 207 -15.49 18.22 -5.59
C ASP A 207 -16.44 17.43 -6.50
N THR A 208 -15.90 16.62 -7.41
CA THR A 208 -16.70 15.73 -8.26
C THR A 208 -17.50 14.70 -7.42
N ARG A 209 -16.91 14.14 -6.36
CA ARG A 209 -17.64 13.25 -5.43
C ARG A 209 -18.80 13.96 -4.75
N ASN A 210 -18.59 15.21 -4.31
CA ASN A 210 -19.64 16.01 -3.70
C ASN A 210 -20.75 16.34 -4.71
N ASP A 211 -20.40 16.67 -5.95
CA ASP A 211 -21.36 16.95 -7.00
C ASP A 211 -22.26 15.74 -7.28
N LEU A 212 -21.68 14.54 -7.37
CA LEU A 212 -22.43 13.28 -7.51
C LEU A 212 -23.31 12.98 -6.31
N ALA A 213 -22.81 13.21 -5.08
CA ALA A 213 -23.60 13.03 -3.87
C ALA A 213 -24.81 13.97 -3.81
N HIS A 214 -24.70 15.15 -4.42
CA HIS A 214 -25.79 16.12 -4.58
C HIS A 214 -26.64 15.89 -5.85
N GLN A 215 -26.47 14.77 -6.54
CA GLN A 215 -27.20 14.42 -7.76
C GLN A 215 -27.10 15.49 -8.86
N ARG A 216 -25.98 16.22 -8.90
CA ARG A 216 -25.70 17.15 -10.00
C ARG A 216 -25.39 16.35 -11.26
N THR A 217 -25.99 16.77 -12.38
CA THR A 217 -25.76 16.13 -13.68
C THR A 217 -24.31 16.31 -14.11
N ILE A 218 -23.64 15.21 -14.46
CA ILE A 218 -22.35 15.26 -15.13
C ILE A 218 -22.58 15.54 -16.61
N LEU A 219 -22.21 16.74 -17.04
CA LEU A 219 -22.12 17.08 -18.46
C LEU A 219 -20.79 16.56 -19.00
N GLU A 220 -20.77 16.10 -20.25
CA GLU A 220 -19.57 15.56 -20.90
C GLU A 220 -18.85 14.48 -20.07
N PRO A 221 -19.52 13.34 -19.77
CA PRO A 221 -18.99 12.32 -18.87
C PRO A 221 -17.63 11.77 -19.30
N GLN A 222 -17.33 11.75 -20.60
CA GLN A 222 -16.03 11.30 -21.10
C GLN A 222 -14.90 12.27 -20.73
N GLU A 223 -15.08 13.58 -20.91
CA GLU A 223 -14.07 14.58 -20.53
C GLU A 223 -13.83 14.58 -19.01
N VAL A 224 -14.92 14.43 -18.24
CA VAL A 224 -14.84 14.30 -16.78
C VAL A 224 -14.11 13.02 -16.39
N ALA A 225 -14.39 11.89 -17.05
CA ALA A 225 -13.69 10.63 -16.83
C ALA A 225 -12.19 10.74 -17.10
N GLU A 226 -11.78 11.34 -18.22
CA GLU A 226 -10.37 11.55 -18.55
C GLU A 226 -9.65 12.40 -17.50
N ARG A 227 -10.25 13.52 -17.08
CA ARG A 227 -9.69 14.37 -16.02
C ARG A 227 -9.58 13.68 -14.66
N ILE A 228 -10.56 12.83 -14.33
CA ILE A 228 -10.55 12.01 -13.11
C ILE A 228 -9.47 10.94 -13.18
N SER A 229 -9.28 10.32 -14.35
CA SER A 229 -8.22 9.35 -14.61
C SER A 229 -6.85 9.96 -14.38
N ASP A 230 -6.58 11.13 -14.97
CA ASP A 230 -5.30 11.83 -14.81
C ASP A 230 -5.05 12.21 -13.35
N ALA A 231 -6.07 12.75 -12.67
CA ALA A 231 -5.98 13.13 -11.27
C ALA A 231 -5.75 11.93 -10.34
N LEU A 232 -6.45 10.81 -10.57
CA LEU A 232 -6.28 9.58 -9.81
C LEU A 232 -4.89 8.97 -10.08
N GLY A 233 -4.47 8.89 -11.34
CA GLY A 233 -3.17 8.37 -11.74
C GLY A 233 -2.02 9.17 -11.10
N LEU A 234 -2.13 10.50 -11.06
CA LEU A 234 -1.16 11.36 -10.35
C LEU A 234 -1.11 11.02 -8.86
N LEU A 235 -2.25 10.90 -8.19
CA LEU A 235 -2.29 10.57 -6.76
C LEU A 235 -1.77 9.17 -6.46
N MET A 236 -2.09 8.20 -7.31
CA MET A 236 -1.52 6.85 -7.23
C MET A 236 -0.01 6.96 -7.34
N ALA A 237 0.54 7.57 -8.39
CA ALA A 237 1.99 7.75 -8.56
C ALA A 237 2.66 8.43 -7.36
N ARG A 238 2.03 9.45 -6.76
CA ARG A 238 2.57 10.13 -5.56
C ARG A 238 2.50 9.28 -4.28
N ALA A 239 1.66 8.26 -4.28
CA ALA A 239 1.52 7.29 -3.20
C ALA A 239 2.30 6.00 -3.46
N ASP A 240 3.28 6.01 -4.37
CA ASP A 240 4.10 4.84 -4.73
C ASP A 240 4.77 4.17 -3.52
N PHE A 241 5.20 4.96 -2.55
CA PHE A 241 5.79 4.49 -1.31
C PHE A 241 4.88 3.55 -0.53
N LEU A 242 3.56 3.55 -0.75
CA LEU A 242 2.66 2.57 -0.14
C LEU A 242 2.93 1.15 -0.61
N MET A 243 3.56 0.96 -1.77
CA MET A 243 4.01 -0.35 -2.26
C MET A 243 5.15 -0.92 -1.42
N ASP A 244 5.91 -0.06 -0.75
CA ASP A 244 7.02 -0.44 0.13
C ASP A 244 6.53 -0.72 1.56
N LEU A 245 5.29 -0.33 1.87
CA LEU A 245 4.65 -0.55 3.17
C LEU A 245 3.91 -1.89 3.18
N ALA A 246 4.62 -2.98 3.49
CA ALA A 246 4.00 -4.30 3.49
C ALA A 246 2.90 -4.38 4.56
N ALA A 247 1.65 -4.56 4.11
CA ALA A 247 0.52 -4.89 4.98
C ALA A 247 0.57 -6.39 5.29
N VAL A 248 0.82 -6.75 6.54
CA VAL A 248 1.05 -8.13 6.97
C VAL A 248 -0.04 -8.55 7.95
N HIS A 249 -0.85 -9.53 7.58
CA HIS A 249 -1.80 -10.15 8.50
C HIS A 249 -1.14 -11.34 9.17
N VAL A 250 -0.98 -11.26 10.49
CA VAL A 250 -0.39 -12.34 11.28
C VAL A 250 -1.46 -13.38 11.56
N ARG A 251 -1.25 -14.60 11.09
CA ARG A 251 -2.18 -15.73 11.23
C ARG A 251 -1.87 -16.58 12.45
N HIS A 252 -0.59 -16.80 12.72
CA HIS A 252 -0.11 -17.54 13.88
C HIS A 252 1.26 -17.02 14.30
N THR A 253 1.47 -16.85 15.60
CA THR A 253 2.79 -16.57 16.20
C THR A 253 3.29 -17.75 17.04
N VAL A 254 4.52 -18.20 16.80
CA VAL A 254 5.23 -19.19 17.63
C VAL A 254 6.49 -18.54 18.21
N TRP A 255 6.55 -18.37 19.53
CA TRP A 255 7.70 -17.80 20.23
C TRP A 255 8.65 -18.90 20.72
N ASP A 256 9.94 -18.76 20.42
CA ASP A 256 11.01 -19.57 21.00
C ASP A 256 11.79 -18.74 22.04
N ASP A 257 11.62 -19.08 23.32
CA ASP A 257 12.26 -18.35 24.41
C ASP A 257 13.78 -18.57 24.49
N LEU A 258 14.29 -19.68 23.94
CA LEU A 258 15.71 -20.00 23.94
C LEU A 258 16.46 -19.17 22.91
N THR A 259 15.91 -19.05 21.69
CA THR A 259 16.52 -18.28 20.60
C THR A 259 16.08 -16.81 20.61
N ARG A 260 15.05 -16.47 21.41
CA ARG A 260 14.44 -15.13 21.47
C ARG A 260 13.91 -14.67 20.12
N THR A 261 13.41 -15.60 19.31
CA THR A 261 12.81 -15.31 18.00
C THR A 261 11.36 -15.78 17.93
N ALA A 262 10.55 -15.05 17.17
CA ALA A 262 9.21 -15.46 16.80
C ALA A 262 9.23 -15.99 15.36
N THR A 263 8.63 -17.17 15.15
CA THR A 263 8.23 -17.60 13.80
C THR A 263 6.78 -17.21 13.59
N LEU A 264 6.54 -16.44 12.52
CA LEU A 264 5.23 -15.90 12.18
C LEU A 264 4.73 -16.57 10.91
N GLU A 265 3.52 -17.12 10.94
CA GLU A 265 2.74 -17.43 9.74
C GLU A 265 1.94 -16.19 9.36
N VAL A 266 2.13 -15.71 8.14
CA VAL A 266 1.62 -14.41 7.71
C VAL A 266 1.01 -14.45 6.31
N GLN A 267 0.14 -13.49 6.05
CA GLN A 267 -0.35 -13.17 4.70
C GLN A 267 0.05 -11.74 4.35
N HIS A 268 0.71 -11.57 3.20
CA HIS A 268 1.00 -10.25 2.64
C HIS A 268 -0.20 -9.75 1.84
N LEU A 269 -0.81 -8.65 2.29
CA LEU A 269 -1.99 -8.05 1.67
C LEU A 269 -1.56 -7.09 0.57
N VAL A 270 -1.07 -7.66 -0.54
CA VAL A 270 -0.55 -6.93 -1.69
C VAL A 270 -1.28 -7.33 -2.97
N GLY A 271 -1.57 -6.34 -3.81
CA GLY A 271 -2.26 -6.53 -5.09
C GLY A 271 -3.75 -6.85 -4.95
N ASP A 272 -4.41 -7.05 -6.09
CA ASP A 272 -5.87 -7.20 -6.22
C ASP A 272 -6.40 -8.61 -5.94
N ARG A 273 -5.52 -9.56 -5.60
CA ARG A 273 -5.90 -10.96 -5.37
C ARG A 273 -6.80 -11.09 -4.13
N VAL A 274 -7.82 -11.95 -4.23
CA VAL A 274 -8.75 -12.22 -3.11
C VAL A 274 -8.13 -13.16 -2.09
N VAL A 275 -7.37 -14.16 -2.57
CA VAL A 275 -6.72 -15.18 -1.74
C VAL A 275 -5.21 -14.90 -1.73
N MET A 276 -4.67 -14.73 -0.52
CA MET A 276 -3.24 -14.52 -0.32
C MET A 276 -2.59 -15.83 0.14
N PRO A 277 -1.44 -16.22 -0.43
CA PRO A 277 -0.70 -17.37 0.05
C PRO A 277 -0.13 -17.07 1.45
N ASP A 278 -0.05 -18.11 2.27
CA ASP A 278 0.65 -18.03 3.54
C ASP A 278 2.16 -18.04 3.30
N ALA A 279 2.87 -17.26 4.10
CA ALA A 279 4.32 -17.19 4.13
C ALA A 279 4.81 -17.31 5.57
N THR A 280 6.07 -17.70 5.74
CA THR A 280 6.73 -17.73 7.04
C THR A 280 7.75 -16.61 7.11
N MET A 281 7.76 -15.86 8.21
CA MET A 281 8.79 -14.87 8.49
C MET A 281 9.28 -14.96 9.93
N GLN A 282 10.50 -14.48 10.16
CA GLN A 282 11.03 -14.30 11.51
C GLN A 282 10.64 -12.92 12.02
N GLY A 283 10.30 -12.84 13.30
CA GLY A 283 10.00 -11.59 14.00
C GLY A 283 10.79 -11.50 15.31
N ASP A 284 11.13 -10.28 15.69
CA ASP A 284 12.04 -10.03 16.80
C ASP A 284 11.32 -9.79 18.15
N ALA A 285 10.01 -10.01 18.21
CA ALA A 285 9.23 -9.62 19.38
C ALA A 285 8.14 -10.64 19.78
N PRO A 286 8.02 -10.96 21.08
CA PRO A 286 6.90 -11.74 21.61
C PRO A 286 5.58 -10.95 21.63
N THR A 287 5.60 -9.68 21.23
CA THR A 287 4.46 -8.74 21.27
C THR A 287 3.66 -8.71 19.97
N ILE A 288 4.01 -9.52 18.96
CA ILE A 288 3.26 -9.63 17.72
C ILE A 288 1.97 -10.44 17.98
N GLU A 289 0.85 -9.77 17.85
CA GLU A 289 -0.48 -10.30 18.12
C GLU A 289 -1.01 -11.11 16.94
N GLU A 290 -1.43 -12.34 17.25
CA GLU A 290 -2.10 -13.22 16.30
C GLU A 290 -3.47 -12.65 15.86
N GLY A 291 -3.80 -12.80 14.58
CA GLY A 291 -5.05 -12.32 14.00
C GLY A 291 -5.07 -10.81 13.71
N SER A 292 -4.01 -10.08 14.07
CA SER A 292 -3.89 -8.64 13.85
C SER A 292 -3.22 -8.31 12.52
N LEU A 293 -3.59 -7.14 11.99
CA LEU A 293 -2.98 -6.57 10.80
C LEU A 293 -1.90 -5.57 11.23
N TYR A 294 -0.75 -5.65 10.57
CA TYR A 294 0.38 -4.75 10.74
C TYR A 294 0.75 -4.10 9.42
N VAL A 295 1.44 -2.97 9.49
CA VAL A 295 2.24 -2.45 8.38
C VAL A 295 3.71 -2.46 8.78
N THR A 296 4.60 -2.86 7.88
CA THR A 296 6.04 -2.65 8.06
C THR A 296 6.43 -1.32 7.43
N ASP A 297 7.08 -0.44 8.18
CA ASP A 297 7.62 0.80 7.63
C ASP A 297 8.89 0.56 6.77
N LEU A 298 9.43 1.63 6.19
CA LEU A 298 10.66 1.60 5.38
C LEU A 298 11.88 1.12 6.19
N GLU A 299 11.80 1.17 7.52
CA GLU A 299 12.80 0.67 8.46
C GLU A 299 12.54 -0.80 8.89
N SER A 300 11.57 -1.47 8.26
CA SER A 300 11.12 -2.85 8.56
C SER A 300 10.54 -3.03 9.97
N GLN A 301 10.09 -1.95 10.61
CA GLN A 301 9.43 -2.01 11.91
C GLN A 301 7.94 -2.32 11.75
N PHE A 302 7.45 -3.27 12.56
CA PHE A 302 6.03 -3.61 12.62
C PHE A 302 5.23 -2.56 13.39
N HIS A 303 4.19 -2.02 12.75
CA HIS A 303 3.22 -1.11 13.34
C HIS A 303 1.83 -1.74 13.35
N LEU A 304 1.27 -1.95 14.54
CA LEU A 304 -0.06 -2.53 14.69
C LEU A 304 -1.13 -1.59 14.11
N LEU A 305 -1.91 -2.08 13.15
CA LEU A 305 -2.95 -1.27 12.51
C LEU A 305 -4.29 -1.31 13.25
N ARG A 306 -4.55 -2.31 14.11
CA ARG A 306 -5.79 -2.30 14.89
C ARG A 306 -5.75 -1.19 15.96
N PRO A 307 -6.88 -0.53 16.22
CA PRO A 307 -8.20 -0.78 15.63
C PRO A 307 -8.47 0.05 14.36
N PHE A 308 -7.52 0.87 13.89
CA PHE A 308 -7.66 1.75 12.70
C PHE A 308 -7.97 0.98 11.42
N VAL A 309 -7.24 -0.11 11.15
CA VAL A 309 -7.53 -1.07 10.06
C VAL A 309 -7.48 -2.49 10.61
N GLN A 310 -8.52 -3.28 10.32
CA GLN A 310 -8.64 -4.66 10.78
C GLN A 310 -8.96 -5.60 9.63
N ARG A 311 -8.37 -6.80 9.62
CA ARG A 311 -8.73 -7.86 8.67
C ARG A 311 -9.77 -8.78 9.31
N ARG A 312 -10.97 -8.84 8.74
CA ARG A 312 -12.09 -9.64 9.27
C ARG A 312 -12.85 -10.32 8.13
N GLN A 313 -13.60 -11.37 8.46
CA GLN A 313 -14.53 -11.97 7.52
C GLN A 313 -15.77 -11.08 7.39
N CYS A 314 -16.08 -10.67 6.18
CA CYS A 314 -17.25 -9.84 5.90
C CYS A 314 -18.54 -10.64 6.13
N PRO A 315 -19.53 -10.10 6.88
CA PRO A 315 -20.79 -10.80 7.09
C PRO A 315 -21.68 -10.84 5.83
N GLU A 316 -21.47 -9.92 4.88
CA GLU A 316 -22.28 -9.81 3.66
C GLU A 316 -21.77 -10.73 2.54
N CYS A 317 -20.47 -10.67 2.24
CA CYS A 317 -19.87 -11.44 1.13
C CYS A 317 -19.03 -12.65 1.57
N HIS A 318 -18.85 -12.87 2.87
CA HIS A 318 -18.05 -13.95 3.48
C HIS A 318 -16.56 -13.99 3.11
N ASN A 319 -16.07 -13.04 2.29
CA ASN A 319 -14.65 -12.87 2.01
C ASN A 319 -13.93 -12.20 3.18
N LEU A 320 -12.64 -12.46 3.30
CA LEU A 320 -11.79 -11.65 4.17
C LEU A 320 -11.64 -10.27 3.53
N SER A 321 -11.97 -9.23 4.29
CA SER A 321 -11.89 -7.82 3.89
C SER A 321 -11.19 -6.98 4.96
N THR A 322 -10.63 -5.84 4.58
CA THR A 322 -10.07 -4.87 5.52
C THR A 322 -11.11 -3.81 5.86
N PHE A 323 -11.24 -3.53 7.14
CA PHE A 323 -12.27 -2.65 7.70
C PHE A 323 -11.64 -1.50 8.48
N HIS A 324 -12.24 -0.33 8.40
CA HIS A 324 -11.95 0.82 9.26
C HIS A 324 -13.19 1.22 10.05
N ILE A 325 -13.02 2.02 11.11
CA ILE A 325 -14.15 2.55 11.88
C ILE A 325 -15.04 3.45 11.01
N ASP A 326 -16.35 3.23 11.08
CA ASP A 326 -17.36 4.09 10.44
C ASP A 326 -18.02 4.96 11.51
N ARG A 327 -18.90 4.39 12.34
CA ARG A 327 -19.73 5.14 13.29
C ARG A 327 -20.15 4.28 14.47
N ILE A 328 -20.65 4.92 15.52
CA ILE A 328 -21.34 4.21 16.62
C ILE A 328 -22.79 3.94 16.23
N VAL A 329 -23.25 2.72 16.48
CA VAL A 329 -24.66 2.31 16.32
C VAL A 329 -25.11 1.70 17.66
N GLY A 330 -25.85 2.49 18.45
CA GLY A 330 -26.19 2.10 19.82
C GLY A 330 -24.96 2.11 20.73
N ASP A 331 -24.65 0.97 21.34
CA ASP A 331 -23.46 0.70 22.16
C ASP A 331 -22.34 -0.01 21.38
N LYS A 332 -22.53 -0.22 20.07
CA LYS A 332 -21.62 -0.99 19.20
C LYS A 332 -20.92 -0.11 18.19
N VAL A 333 -19.81 -0.62 17.64
CA VAL A 333 -19.06 0.05 16.58
C VAL A 333 -19.43 -0.56 15.23
N SER A 334 -19.84 0.28 14.29
CA SER A 334 -19.93 -0.08 12.88
C SER A 334 -18.58 0.13 12.21
N LEU A 335 -18.10 -0.88 11.51
CA LEU A 335 -16.94 -0.83 10.64
C LEU A 335 -17.38 -0.87 9.19
N ARG A 336 -16.59 -0.26 8.30
CA ARG A 336 -16.82 -0.26 6.86
C ARG A 336 -15.62 -0.84 6.13
N SER A 337 -15.89 -1.72 5.17
CA SER A 337 -14.84 -2.31 4.34
C SER A 337 -14.26 -1.29 3.37
N LEU A 338 -12.95 -1.32 3.21
CA LEU A 338 -12.22 -0.55 2.20
C LEU A 338 -12.44 -1.12 0.78
N GLN A 339 -12.56 -2.45 0.63
CA GLN A 339 -12.68 -3.11 -0.68
C GLN A 339 -14.05 -2.96 -1.35
N ASP A 340 -15.13 -3.08 -0.58
CA ASP A 340 -16.48 -3.20 -1.12
C ASP A 340 -17.49 -2.23 -0.47
N GLY A 341 -17.14 -1.67 0.69
CA GLY A 341 -18.00 -0.74 1.42
C GLY A 341 -19.05 -1.42 2.29
N HIS A 342 -19.06 -2.75 2.36
CA HIS A 342 -19.91 -3.54 3.26
C HIS A 342 -19.68 -3.14 4.72
N GLN A 343 -20.71 -3.33 5.55
CA GLN A 343 -20.70 -2.94 6.95
C GLN A 343 -20.65 -4.16 7.85
N MET A 344 -19.97 -4.02 8.99
CA MET A 344 -20.03 -5.00 10.06
C MET A 344 -20.15 -4.30 11.41
N ILE A 345 -20.89 -4.90 12.33
CA ILE A 345 -21.02 -4.41 13.69
C ILE A 345 -20.09 -5.24 14.60
N THR A 346 -19.33 -4.58 15.46
CA THR A 346 -18.47 -5.21 16.46
C THR A 346 -18.73 -4.64 17.85
N ASP A 347 -18.56 -5.51 18.85
CA ASP A 347 -18.66 -5.18 20.27
C ASP A 347 -17.29 -4.81 20.88
N ASP A 348 -16.23 -4.78 20.06
CA ASP A 348 -14.85 -4.44 20.48
C ASP A 348 -14.66 -2.92 20.64
N THR A 349 -15.46 -2.29 21.50
CA THR A 349 -15.37 -0.86 21.81
C THR A 349 -14.07 -0.52 22.55
N ALA A 350 -13.60 -1.42 23.41
CA ALA A 350 -12.42 -1.24 24.25
C ALA A 350 -11.15 -0.95 23.44
N ALA A 351 -10.95 -1.62 22.29
CA ALA A 351 -9.81 -1.34 21.44
C ALA A 351 -9.83 0.10 20.89
N PHE A 352 -11.00 0.62 20.50
CA PHE A 352 -11.14 1.98 19.99
C PHE A 352 -10.99 3.04 21.09
N GLU A 353 -11.48 2.78 22.31
CA GLU A 353 -11.26 3.64 23.47
C GLU A 353 -9.77 3.71 23.83
N ALA A 354 -9.04 2.59 23.79
CA ALA A 354 -7.62 2.51 24.12
C ALA A 354 -6.71 3.35 23.18
N VAL A 355 -7.18 3.63 21.96
CA VAL A 355 -6.50 4.51 21.00
C VAL A 355 -7.13 5.89 20.90
N GLY A 356 -8.15 6.19 21.71
CA GLY A 356 -8.80 7.50 21.76
C GLY A 356 -9.69 7.82 20.54
N LEU A 357 -10.18 6.79 19.83
CA LEU A 357 -11.15 6.95 18.73
C LEU A 357 -12.61 6.93 19.20
N LEU A 358 -12.85 6.32 20.36
CA LEU A 358 -14.08 6.43 21.14
C LEU A 358 -13.77 7.15 22.43
#